data_AF-A0A6I1ZQ90-F1
#
_entry.id   AF-A0A6I1ZQ90-F1
#
_cell.length_a   1.000
_cell.length_b   1.000
_cell.length_c   1.000
_cell.angle_alpha   90.00
_cell.angle_beta   90.00
_cell.angle_gamma   90.00
#
_symmetry.space_group_name_H-M   'P 1'
#
loop_
_entity.id
_entity.type
_entity.pdbx_description
1 polymer ?
#
loop_
_entity_poly.entity_id
_entity_poly.type
_entity_poly.pdbx_seq_one_letter_code
_entity_poly.pdbx_strand_id
1 'polypeptide(L)'
;MTRLYLQHRPRVILVNALVTGLLLAVVGKLFYVQILNHDVYRSRAQRQSTNVEVLPAVRGDIEDRNGEALTTNIMHYSFAADPQVVEHTDT
;
A
#
# COMPACT_ATOMS: atom_id res chain seq x y z
N MET A 1 -2.71 24.35 45.68
CA MET A 1 -2.86 25.01 44.37
C MET A 1 -2.06 26.31 44.39
N THR A 2 -0.87 26.33 43.79
CA THR A 2 0.08 27.45 43.86
C THR A 2 -0.44 28.68 43.10
N ARG A 3 -0.33 29.90 43.68
CA ARG A 3 -0.88 31.17 43.14
C ARG A 3 -0.50 31.46 41.68
N LEU A 4 0.68 31.01 41.23
CA LEU A 4 1.17 31.15 39.85
C LEU A 4 0.24 30.49 38.82
N TYR A 5 -0.39 29.37 39.18
CA TYR A 5 -1.31 28.66 38.29
C TYR A 5 -2.58 29.49 38.03
N LEU A 6 -3.16 30.12 39.07
CA LEU A 6 -4.36 30.94 38.91
C LEU A 6 -4.15 32.15 37.98
N GLN A 7 -2.96 32.74 37.99
CA GLN A 7 -2.64 33.91 37.17
C GLN A 7 -2.55 33.59 35.67
N HIS A 8 -2.07 32.39 35.30
CA HIS A 8 -1.91 31.96 33.91
C HIS A 8 -3.01 31.03 33.40
N ARG A 9 -3.94 30.63 34.27
CA ARG A 9 -5.13 29.82 33.95
C ARG A 9 -5.83 30.18 32.63
N PRO A 10 -6.17 31.46 32.33
CA PRO A 10 -6.89 31.77 31.09
C PRO A 10 -6.06 31.48 29.84
N ARG A 11 -4.74 31.72 29.91
CA ARG A 11 -3.82 31.44 28.79
C ARG A 11 -3.69 29.94 28.55
N VAL A 12 -3.58 29.15 29.62
CA VAL A 12 -3.50 27.69 29.54
C VAL A 12 -4.80 27.09 29.00
N ILE A 13 -5.96 27.60 29.43
CA ILE A 13 -7.27 27.15 28.93
C ILE A 13 -7.42 27.48 27.44
N LEU A 14 -7.02 28.69 27.03
CA LEU A 14 -7.09 29.10 25.62
C LEU A 14 -6.23 28.21 24.72
N VAL A 15 -4.98 27.94 25.13
CA VAL A 15 -4.07 27.07 24.37
C VAL A 15 -4.63 25.65 24.29
N ASN A 16 -5.14 25.10 25.39
CA ASN A 16 -5.75 23.77 25.37
C ASN A 16 -6.99 23.73 24.47
N ALA A 17 -7.88 24.71 24.56
CA ALA A 17 -9.07 24.80 23.70
C ALA A 17 -8.69 24.87 22.21
N LEU A 18 -7.64 25.64 21.88
CA LEU A 18 -7.13 25.72 20.52
C LEU A 18 -6.59 24.37 20.04
N VAL A 19 -5.75 23.71 20.84
CA VAL A 19 -5.19 22.39 20.49
C VAL A 19 -6.30 21.35 20.33
N THR A 20 -7.27 21.32 21.25
CA THR A 20 -8.44 20.43 21.14
C THR A 20 -9.26 20.75 19.89
N GLY A 21 -9.46 22.03 19.56
CA GLY A 21 -10.14 22.45 18.34
C GLY A 21 -9.44 21.96 17.06
N LEU A 22 -8.11 22.04 17.01
CA LEU A 22 -7.32 21.50 15.90
C LEU A 22 -7.47 19.98 15.79
N LEU A 23 -7.41 19.26 16.90
CA LEU A 23 -7.62 17.81 16.91
C LEU A 23 -9.03 17.45 16.41
N LEU A 24 -10.05 18.17 16.84
CA LEU A 24 -11.43 17.97 16.35
C LEU A 24 -11.55 18.25 14.86
N ALA A 25 -10.85 19.25 14.33
CA ALA A 25 -10.82 19.52 12.89
C ALA A 25 -10.20 18.34 12.10
N VAL A 26 -9.13 17.73 12.63
CA VAL A 26 -8.54 16.52 12.03
C VAL A 26 -9.51 15.35 12.06
N VAL A 27 -10.17 15.11 13.20
CA VAL A 27 -11.19 14.05 13.33
C VAL A 27 -12.36 14.28 12.36
N GLY A 28 -12.85 15.52 12.25
CA GLY A 28 -13.89 15.87 11.28
C GLY A 28 -13.45 15.64 9.83
N LYS A 29 -12.18 15.94 9.50
CA LYS A 29 -11.63 15.65 8.17
C LYS A 29 -11.53 14.15 7.92
N LEU A 30 -11.13 13.36 8.92
CA LEU A 30 -11.12 11.90 8.83
C LEU A 30 -12.52 11.36 8.63
N PHE A 31 -13.52 11.88 9.36
CA PHE A 31 -14.92 11.49 9.17
C PHE A 31 -15.40 11.77 7.74
N TYR A 32 -15.06 12.92 7.17
CA TYR A 32 -15.37 13.26 5.79
C TYR A 32 -14.75 12.27 4.78
N VAL A 33 -13.50 11.86 4.99
CA VAL A 33 -12.82 10.93 4.08
C VAL A 33 -13.35 9.50 4.27
N GLN A 34 -13.53 9.08 5.51
CA GLN A 34 -13.85 7.69 5.88
C GLN A 34 -15.33 7.34 5.82
N ILE A 35 -16.25 8.28 6.06
CA ILE A 35 -17.71 8.02 6.00
C ILE A 35 -18.27 8.56 4.70
N LEU A 36 -18.12 9.86 4.43
CA LEU A 36 -18.78 10.49 3.27
C LEU A 36 -18.21 10.01 1.93
N ASN A 37 -16.89 9.77 1.86
CA ASN A 37 -16.21 9.35 0.63
C ASN A 37 -15.72 7.90 0.65
N HIS A 38 -16.27 7.09 1.55
CA HIS A 38 -15.77 5.75 1.83
C HIS A 38 -15.73 4.86 0.58
N ASP A 39 -16.77 4.89 -0.26
CA ASP A 39 -16.88 4.07 -1.47
C ASP A 39 -15.77 4.38 -2.49
N VAL A 40 -15.46 5.66 -2.66
CA VAL A 40 -14.44 6.12 -3.62
C VAL A 40 -13.05 5.69 -3.15
N TYR A 41 -12.73 5.89 -1.88
CA TYR A 41 -11.42 5.51 -1.36
C TYR A 41 -11.25 4.00 -1.22
N ARG A 42 -12.34 3.28 -0.91
CA ARG A 42 -12.35 1.81 -0.85
C ARG A 42 -12.08 1.19 -2.23
N SER A 43 -12.76 1.67 -3.28
CA SER A 43 -12.55 1.17 -4.64
C SER A 43 -11.13 1.47 -5.15
N ARG A 44 -10.57 2.65 -4.83
CA ARG A 44 -9.17 2.98 -5.14
C ARG A 44 -8.19 2.09 -4.39
N ALA A 45 -8.40 1.87 -3.10
CA ALA A 45 -7.55 0.99 -2.30
C ALA A 45 -7.59 -0.46 -2.80
N GLN A 46 -8.76 -0.96 -3.18
CA GLN A 46 -8.90 -2.28 -3.78
C GLN A 46 -8.11 -2.39 -5.08
N ARG A 47 -8.29 -1.43 -6.02
CA ARG A 47 -7.54 -1.42 -7.29
C ARG A 47 -6.02 -1.38 -7.09
N GLN A 48 -5.54 -0.65 -6.10
CA GLN A 48 -4.11 -0.56 -5.80
C GLN A 48 -3.59 -1.85 -5.14
N SER A 49 -4.39 -2.49 -4.29
CA SER A 49 -3.99 -3.72 -3.58
C SER A 49 -4.09 -4.96 -4.45
N THR A 50 -4.97 -4.96 -5.46
CA THR A 50 -5.15 -6.11 -6.36
C THR A 50 -4.27 -5.92 -7.59
N ASN A 51 -3.26 -6.75 -7.74
CA ASN A 51 -2.58 -6.89 -9.01
C ASN A 51 -3.29 -7.99 -9.82
N VAL A 52 -3.69 -7.69 -11.05
CA VAL A 52 -4.29 -8.69 -11.95
C VAL A 52 -3.16 -9.28 -12.77
N GLU A 53 -2.68 -10.45 -12.36
CA GLU A 53 -1.76 -11.23 -13.18
C GLU A 53 -2.55 -12.11 -14.14
N VAL A 54 -2.35 -11.88 -15.43
CA VAL A 54 -2.91 -12.74 -16.47
C VAL A 54 -2.10 -14.02 -16.48
N LEU A 55 -2.73 -15.14 -16.13
CA LEU A 55 -2.14 -16.46 -16.29
C LEU A 55 -2.15 -16.82 -17.78
N PRO A 56 -0.99 -16.92 -18.45
CA PRO A 56 -0.96 -17.29 -19.86
C PRO A 56 -1.47 -18.73 -20.01
N ALA A 57 -2.27 -18.97 -21.04
CA ALA A 57 -2.67 -20.33 -21.39
C ALA A 57 -1.43 -21.12 -21.84
N VAL A 58 -1.27 -22.33 -21.29
CA VAL A 58 -0.20 -23.25 -21.69
C VAL A 58 -0.55 -23.81 -23.07
N ARG A 59 0.43 -23.85 -23.99
CA ARG A 59 0.23 -24.45 -25.32
C ARG A 59 -0.02 -25.95 -25.19
N GLY A 60 -0.82 -26.55 -26.07
CA GLY A 60 -0.86 -28.01 -26.18
C GLY A 60 0.50 -28.59 -26.62
N ASP A 61 0.73 -29.84 -26.24
CA ASP A 61 1.84 -30.64 -26.75
C ASP A 61 1.53 -31.06 -28.20
N ILE A 62 2.56 -31.12 -29.03
CA ILE A 62 2.44 -31.57 -30.42
C ILE A 62 3.08 -32.95 -30.52
N GLU A 63 2.30 -33.93 -30.93
CA GLU A 63 2.70 -35.32 -31.09
C GLU A 63 2.67 -35.72 -32.57
N ASP A 64 3.54 -36.65 -32.98
CA ASP A 64 3.42 -37.33 -34.27
C ASP A 64 2.26 -38.36 -34.24
N ARG A 65 1.89 -38.92 -35.40
CA ARG A 65 0.83 -39.93 -35.57
C ARG A 65 0.97 -41.17 -34.69
N ASN A 66 2.17 -41.43 -34.16
CA ASN A 66 2.49 -42.56 -33.29
C ASN A 66 2.41 -42.20 -31.80
N GLY A 67 2.01 -40.96 -31.44
CA GLY A 67 1.95 -40.48 -30.06
C GLY A 67 3.30 -40.02 -29.49
N GLU A 68 4.32 -39.86 -30.32
CA GLU A 68 5.63 -39.39 -29.89
C GLU A 68 5.66 -37.86 -29.85
N ALA A 69 6.04 -37.28 -28.71
CA ALA A 69 6.06 -35.84 -28.51
C ALA A 69 7.18 -35.16 -29.33
N LEU A 70 6.79 -34.27 -30.24
CA LEU A 70 7.70 -33.43 -31.01
C LEU A 70 8.04 -32.12 -30.28
N THR A 71 7.09 -31.59 -29.50
CA THR A 71 7.33 -30.42 -28.65
C THR A 71 6.37 -30.39 -27.46
N THR A 72 6.92 -30.18 -26.26
CA THR A 72 6.21 -30.06 -24.98
C THR A 72 6.60 -28.78 -24.25
N ASN A 73 5.82 -28.37 -23.26
CA ASN A 73 6.16 -27.24 -22.39
C ASN A 73 7.05 -27.71 -21.23
N ILE A 74 8.12 -26.98 -20.96
CA ILE A 74 9.00 -27.22 -19.82
C ILE A 74 9.07 -25.98 -18.94
N MET A 75 9.18 -26.17 -17.63
CA MET A 75 9.39 -25.08 -16.68
C MET A 75 10.82 -24.54 -16.83
N HIS A 76 10.96 -23.25 -17.11
CA HIS A 76 12.27 -22.59 -17.26
C HIS A 76 12.40 -21.44 -16.26
N TYR A 77 13.52 -21.40 -15.54
CA TYR A 77 13.84 -20.33 -14.60
C TYR A 77 14.85 -19.38 -15.24
N SER A 78 14.57 -18.09 -15.21
CA SER A 78 15.51 -17.05 -15.63
C SER A 78 15.82 -16.16 -14.43
N PHE A 79 17.10 -15.93 -14.17
CA PHE A 79 17.57 -15.06 -13.10
C PHE A 79 18.05 -13.74 -13.69
N ALA A 80 17.64 -12.63 -13.10
CA ALA A 80 18.14 -11.29 -13.43
C ALA A 80 18.53 -10.58 -12.13
N ALA A 81 19.63 -9.83 -12.18
CA ALA A 81 20.09 -9.00 -11.07
C ALA A 81 20.29 -7.58 -11.59
N ASP A 82 19.88 -6.58 -10.80
CA ASP A 82 20.10 -5.18 -11.10
C ASP A 82 21.53 -4.79 -10.70
N PRO A 83 22.41 -4.42 -11.65
CA PRO A 83 23.79 -4.06 -11.34
C PRO A 83 23.93 -2.85 -10.41
N GLN A 84 22.91 -2.00 -10.28
CA GLN A 84 22.96 -0.82 -9.41
C GLN A 84 22.70 -1.15 -7.93
N VAL A 85 22.07 -2.28 -7.65
CA VAL A 85 21.72 -2.73 -6.29
C VAL A 85 22.72 -3.78 -5.78
N VAL A 86 23.50 -4.37 -6.68
CA VAL A 86 24.57 -5.30 -6.33
C VAL A 86 25.75 -4.47 -5.79
N GLU A 87 25.97 -4.58 -4.48
CA GLU A 87 27.18 -4.06 -3.84
C GLU A 87 28.39 -4.68 -4.55
N HIS A 88 29.33 -3.84 -4.99
CA HIS A 88 30.61 -4.29 -5.54
C HIS A 88 31.34 -5.02 -4.41
N THR A 89 31.18 -6.35 -4.35
CA THR A 89 32.07 -7.18 -3.55
C THR A 89 33.37 -7.26 -4.34
N ASP A 90 34.32 -6.46 -3.91
CA ASP A 90 35.67 -6.39 -4.46
C ASP A 90 36.34 -7.77 -4.45
N THR A 91 37.08 -7.99 -5.54
CA THR A 91 38.10 -9.02 -5.80
C THR A 91 38.96 -9.43 -4.60
#